data_AF-A0A815C789-F1
#
_entry.id   AF-A0A815C789-F1
#
_cell.length_a   1.000
_cell.length_b   1.000
_cell.length_c   1.000
_cell.angle_alpha   90.00
_cell.angle_beta   90.00
_cell.angle_gamma   90.00
#
_symmetry.space_group_name_H-M   'P 1'
#
loop_
_entity.id
_entity.type
_entity.pdbx_description
1 polymer ?
#
loop_
_entity_poly.entity_id
_entity_poly.type
_entity_poly.pdbx_seq_one_letter_code
_entity_poly.pdbx_strand_id
1 'polypeptide(L)'
;MAEAIGAHVACTSSSRNMDTIKKLGYNIIENVSEVTKSNHDDLLVIDYTTYNFGELLHHQNYDVVFDCVGGQEQWESAQQILKPGDRFVTIVGDDPHSNLTVKNIVTVSAGVINRKFWSLIGQEPSYIFHALKQDYRHLDDMRMNYIEMGKMKSIIDRVYNFYKLEELHAMYDRSKSRRAQGKMVAQIVQD
;
A
#
# COMPACT_ATOMS: atom_id res chain seq x y z
N MET A 1 10.12 -1.99 2.79
CA MET A 1 10.26 -1.32 4.11
C MET A 1 9.79 -2.23 5.22
N ALA A 2 8.52 -2.68 5.23
CA ALA A 2 8.01 -3.57 6.27
C ALA A 2 8.88 -4.84 6.45
N GLU A 3 9.22 -5.52 5.35
CA GLU A 3 10.12 -6.68 5.39
C GLU A 3 11.55 -6.30 5.82
N ALA A 4 12.08 -5.16 5.35
CA ALA A 4 13.36 -4.61 5.80
C ALA A 4 13.45 -4.26 7.32
N ILE A 5 12.32 -4.14 8.03
CA ILE A 5 12.27 -4.00 9.50
C ILE A 5 11.92 -5.32 10.20
N GLY A 6 11.93 -6.44 9.48
CA GLY A 6 11.70 -7.79 10.01
C GLY A 6 10.24 -8.24 10.02
N ALA A 7 9.32 -7.53 9.36
CA ALA A 7 7.92 -7.95 9.30
C ALA A 7 7.71 -9.10 8.29
N HIS A 8 6.79 -10.00 8.61
CA HIS A 8 6.21 -10.93 7.64
C HIS A 8 5.16 -10.20 6.80
N VAL A 9 5.34 -10.19 5.47
CA VAL A 9 4.54 -9.36 4.57
C VAL A 9 3.80 -10.23 3.56
N ALA A 10 2.50 -9.95 3.40
CA ALA A 10 1.72 -10.33 2.23
C ALA A 10 1.20 -9.06 1.55
N CYS A 11 1.00 -9.10 0.24
CA CYS A 11 0.41 -7.98 -0.48
C CYS A 11 -0.68 -8.45 -1.46
N THR A 12 -1.57 -7.53 -1.83
CA THR A 12 -2.55 -7.76 -2.89
C THR A 12 -2.10 -7.02 -4.14
N SER A 13 -2.16 -7.68 -5.29
CA SER A 13 -1.85 -7.05 -6.57
C SER A 13 -2.43 -7.86 -7.72
N SER A 14 -2.89 -7.20 -8.79
CA SER A 14 -3.35 -7.92 -9.97
C SER A 14 -2.19 -8.63 -10.66
N SER A 15 -2.45 -9.81 -11.22
CA SER A 15 -1.48 -10.64 -11.96
C SER A 15 -0.61 -9.87 -12.97
N ARG A 16 -1.14 -8.83 -13.61
CA ARG A 16 -0.37 -7.96 -14.52
C ARG A 16 0.87 -7.30 -13.89
N ASN A 17 0.93 -7.19 -12.56
CA ASN A 17 2.01 -6.53 -11.83
C ASN A 17 3.09 -7.51 -11.34
N MET A 18 2.96 -8.82 -11.58
CA MET A 18 3.89 -9.81 -11.03
C MET A 18 5.34 -9.55 -11.46
N ASP A 19 5.58 -9.21 -12.72
CA ASP A 19 6.93 -8.88 -13.20
C ASP A 19 7.51 -7.63 -12.53
N THR A 20 6.65 -6.67 -12.17
CA THR A 20 7.06 -5.48 -11.42
C THR A 20 7.45 -5.84 -9.99
N ILE A 21 6.68 -6.73 -9.35
CA ILE A 21 6.98 -7.20 -8.00
C ILE A 21 8.27 -8.01 -7.98
N LYS A 22 8.52 -8.89 -8.97
CA LYS A 22 9.78 -9.63 -9.10
C LYS A 22 11.01 -8.70 -9.20
N LYS A 23 10.88 -7.53 -9.85
CA LYS A 23 11.98 -6.54 -9.91
C LYS A 23 12.36 -5.97 -8.55
N LEU A 24 11.48 -6.04 -7.54
CA LEU A 24 11.83 -5.68 -6.16
C LEU A 24 12.83 -6.68 -5.55
N GLY A 25 12.92 -7.91 -6.10
CA GLY A 25 13.85 -8.94 -5.66
C GLY A 25 13.21 -10.07 -4.87
N TYR A 26 11.88 -10.11 -4.78
CA TYR A 26 11.16 -11.19 -4.08
C TYR A 26 10.88 -12.38 -4.99
N ASN A 27 10.96 -13.57 -4.41
CA ASN A 27 10.32 -14.77 -4.93
C ASN A 27 8.83 -14.66 -4.64
N ILE A 28 8.01 -14.69 -5.70
CA ILE A 28 6.57 -14.57 -5.54
C ILE A 28 6.01 -15.94 -5.16
N ILE A 29 5.28 -15.97 -4.05
CA ILE A 29 4.42 -17.07 -3.64
C ILE A 29 2.97 -16.65 -3.92
N GLU A 30 2.21 -17.50 -4.59
CA GLU A 30 0.78 -17.25 -4.89
C GLU A 30 -0.14 -18.12 -4.03
N ASN A 31 0.39 -19.18 -3.42
CA ASN A 31 -0.34 -20.11 -2.59
C ASN A 31 -0.05 -19.87 -1.11
N VAL A 32 -1.09 -19.55 -0.33
CA VAL A 32 -0.99 -19.29 1.11
C VAL A 32 -0.34 -20.48 1.87
N SER A 33 -0.58 -21.71 1.42
CA SER A 33 -0.01 -22.92 2.06
C SER A 33 1.50 -23.08 1.88
N GLU A 34 2.09 -22.38 0.91
CA GLU A 34 3.53 -22.43 0.61
C GLU A 34 4.32 -21.37 1.39
N VAL A 35 3.63 -20.49 2.13
CA VAL A 35 4.26 -19.42 2.91
C VAL A 35 5.02 -20.01 4.09
N THR A 36 6.35 -19.94 4.02
CA THR A 36 7.20 -20.21 5.17
C THR A 36 7.50 -18.90 5.90
N LYS A 37 7.22 -18.84 7.21
CA LYS A 37 7.40 -17.62 8.02
C LYS A 37 8.86 -17.15 8.14
N SER A 38 9.82 -17.89 7.59
CA SER A 38 11.26 -17.74 7.86
C SER A 38 12.08 -17.26 6.67
N ASN A 39 11.53 -17.15 5.46
CA ASN A 39 12.30 -16.71 4.29
C ASN A 39 11.95 -15.26 3.92
N HIS A 40 12.90 -14.35 4.14
CA HIS A 40 12.75 -12.92 3.84
C HIS A 40 12.67 -12.61 2.33
N ASP A 41 13.16 -13.53 1.49
CA ASP A 41 13.12 -13.36 0.04
C ASP A 41 11.75 -13.73 -0.56
N ASP A 42 10.87 -14.37 0.21
CA ASP A 42 9.56 -14.81 -0.27
C ASP A 42 8.48 -13.78 0.05
N LEU A 43 7.64 -13.46 -0.94
CA LEU A 43 6.52 -12.55 -0.81
C LEU A 43 5.24 -13.23 -1.27
N LEU A 44 4.29 -13.40 -0.35
CA LEU A 44 2.93 -13.81 -0.71
C LEU A 44 2.24 -12.67 -1.46
N VAL A 45 1.82 -12.94 -2.70
CA VAL A 45 1.05 -12.01 -3.53
C VAL A 45 -0.31 -12.62 -3.83
N ILE A 46 -1.37 -11.93 -3.41
CA ILE A 46 -2.75 -12.34 -3.64
C ILE A 46 -3.30 -11.56 -4.83
N ASP A 47 -3.74 -12.26 -5.88
CA ASP A 47 -4.45 -11.63 -6.99
C ASP A 47 -5.88 -11.25 -6.57
N TYR A 48 -6.06 -9.97 -6.23
CA TYR A 48 -7.35 -9.42 -5.81
C TYR A 48 -8.42 -9.49 -6.91
N THR A 49 -8.05 -9.74 -8.17
CA THR A 49 -9.03 -9.93 -9.26
C THR A 49 -9.69 -11.30 -9.23
N THR A 50 -9.11 -12.24 -8.47
CA THR A 50 -9.57 -13.62 -8.36
C THR A 50 -9.99 -13.97 -6.93
N TYR A 51 -9.34 -13.39 -5.92
CA TYR A 51 -9.52 -13.78 -4.53
C TYR A 51 -9.77 -12.60 -3.60
N ASN A 52 -10.64 -12.80 -2.60
CA ASN A 52 -10.74 -11.91 -1.44
C ASN A 52 -9.63 -12.26 -0.43
N PHE A 53 -8.82 -11.27 -0.03
CA PHE A 53 -7.70 -11.52 0.89
C PHE A 53 -8.16 -11.85 2.31
N GLY A 54 -9.32 -11.33 2.74
CA GLY A 54 -9.88 -11.59 4.06
C GLY A 54 -10.24 -13.07 4.23
N GLU A 55 -10.83 -13.66 3.19
CA GLU A 55 -11.15 -15.09 3.15
C GLU A 55 -9.89 -15.97 3.08
N LEU A 56 -8.94 -15.63 2.20
CA LEU A 56 -7.72 -16.43 2.01
C LEU A 56 -6.79 -16.40 3.23
N LEU A 57 -6.68 -15.25 3.89
CA LEU A 57 -5.79 -15.05 5.04
C LEU A 57 -6.53 -15.17 6.37
N HIS A 58 -7.76 -15.68 6.35
CA HIS A 58 -8.55 -15.85 7.57
C HIS A 58 -7.75 -16.63 8.62
N HIS A 59 -7.78 -16.16 9.86
CA HIS A 59 -7.02 -16.73 11.00
C HIS A 59 -5.48 -16.67 10.90
N GLN A 60 -4.90 -15.95 9.93
CA GLN A 60 -3.44 -15.74 9.88
C GLN A 60 -2.95 -14.72 10.92
N ASN A 61 -3.86 -13.97 11.55
CA ASN A 61 -3.61 -13.09 12.69
C ASN A 61 -2.52 -12.04 12.41
N TYR A 62 -2.74 -11.18 11.41
CA TYR A 62 -1.87 -10.06 11.09
C TYR A 62 -1.97 -8.95 12.14
N ASP A 63 -0.86 -8.26 12.38
CA ASP A 63 -0.79 -7.15 13.34
C ASP A 63 -1.14 -5.79 12.70
N VAL A 64 -0.98 -5.68 11.38
CA VAL A 64 -1.21 -4.44 10.63
C VAL A 64 -1.75 -4.75 9.23
N VAL A 65 -2.77 -4.00 8.82
CA VAL A 65 -3.18 -3.85 7.42
C VAL A 65 -2.87 -2.43 6.98
N PHE A 66 -2.11 -2.27 5.90
CA PHE A 66 -1.80 -0.97 5.30
C PHE A 66 -2.56 -0.81 3.97
N ASP A 67 -3.63 -0.03 4.00
CA ASP A 67 -4.56 0.15 2.90
C ASP A 67 -4.23 1.39 2.03
N CYS A 68 -4.05 1.13 0.73
CA CYS A 68 -3.82 2.11 -0.32
C CYS A 68 -4.94 2.14 -1.38
N VAL A 69 -6.00 1.35 -1.20
CA VAL A 69 -7.10 1.22 -2.15
C VAL A 69 -8.31 2.01 -1.66
N GLY A 70 -8.62 1.93 -0.36
CA GLY A 70 -9.78 2.54 0.24
C GLY A 70 -11.09 1.77 0.01
N GLY A 71 -12.14 2.24 0.65
CA GLY A 71 -13.47 1.63 0.60
C GLY A 71 -13.78 0.69 1.78
N GLN A 72 -15.08 0.49 2.02
CA GLN A 72 -15.62 -0.33 3.11
C GLN A 72 -15.16 -1.79 3.03
N GLU A 73 -15.08 -2.37 1.82
CA GLU A 73 -14.70 -3.76 1.61
C GLU A 73 -13.29 -4.09 2.15
N GLN A 74 -12.36 -3.13 2.07
CA GLN A 74 -10.99 -3.30 2.57
C GLN A 74 -10.99 -3.38 4.10
N TRP A 75 -11.85 -2.61 4.75
CA TRP A 75 -12.04 -2.67 6.20
C TRP A 75 -12.66 -4.00 6.63
N GLU A 76 -13.74 -4.43 5.98
CA GLU A 76 -14.41 -5.69 6.31
C GLU A 76 -13.51 -6.91 6.10
N SER A 77 -12.75 -6.92 5.01
CA SER A 77 -11.74 -7.97 4.74
C SER A 77 -10.59 -7.91 5.76
N ALA A 78 -10.21 -6.73 6.23
CA ALA A 78 -9.18 -6.59 7.28
C ALA A 78 -9.64 -7.11 8.65
N GLN A 79 -10.92 -6.93 9.01
CA GLN A 79 -11.47 -7.45 10.27
C GLN A 79 -11.38 -8.98 10.38
N GLN A 80 -11.33 -9.69 9.25
CA GLN A 80 -11.20 -11.15 9.20
C GLN A 80 -9.78 -11.63 9.51
N ILE A 81 -8.78 -10.76 9.36
CA ILE A 81 -7.36 -11.16 9.42
C ILE A 81 -6.59 -10.47 10.54
N LEU A 82 -7.07 -9.33 11.04
CA LEU A 82 -6.48 -8.59 12.15
C LEU A 82 -6.88 -9.22 13.48
N LYS A 83 -5.95 -9.25 14.45
CA LYS A 83 -6.32 -9.58 15.83
C LYS A 83 -7.13 -8.43 16.43
N PRO A 84 -7.94 -8.68 17.46
CA PRO A 84 -8.57 -7.61 18.23
C PRO A 84 -7.53 -6.59 18.73
N GLY A 85 -7.76 -5.31 18.46
CA GLY A 85 -6.86 -4.20 18.85
C GLY A 85 -5.72 -3.89 17.87
N ASP A 86 -5.45 -4.74 16.89
CA ASP A 86 -4.42 -4.52 15.86
C ASP A 86 -4.88 -3.51 14.80
N ARG A 87 -3.97 -3.05 13.94
CA ARG A 87 -4.14 -1.75 13.25
C ARG A 87 -4.51 -1.88 11.79
N PHE A 88 -5.63 -1.30 11.41
CA PHE A 88 -5.94 -0.95 10.02
C PHE A 88 -5.53 0.51 9.76
N VAL A 89 -4.52 0.70 8.93
CA VAL A 89 -4.00 2.03 8.56
C VAL A 89 -4.34 2.30 7.10
N THR A 90 -5.11 3.36 6.82
CA THR A 90 -5.46 3.75 5.45
C THR A 90 -4.99 5.17 5.13
N ILE A 91 -4.54 5.37 3.88
CA ILE A 91 -4.23 6.70 3.31
C ILE A 91 -5.33 7.20 2.36
N VAL A 92 -6.36 6.39 2.11
CA VAL A 92 -7.47 6.70 1.19
C VAL A 92 -8.78 6.94 1.93
N GLY A 93 -9.09 6.11 2.93
CA GLY A 93 -10.37 6.16 3.66
C GLY A 93 -11.51 5.47 2.92
N ASP A 94 -12.76 5.75 3.32
CA ASP A 94 -13.95 5.06 2.80
C ASP A 94 -14.39 5.52 1.40
N ASP A 95 -14.00 6.72 0.96
CA ASP A 95 -14.34 7.24 -0.38
C ASP A 95 -13.09 7.28 -1.29
N PRO A 96 -12.82 6.20 -2.05
CA PRO A 96 -11.69 6.14 -2.96
C PRO A 96 -11.82 7.05 -4.19
N HIS A 97 -12.97 7.71 -4.38
CA HIS A 97 -13.24 8.66 -5.45
C HIS A 97 -13.23 10.12 -4.97
N SER A 98 -13.14 10.36 -3.66
CA SER A 98 -13.03 11.71 -3.13
C SER A 98 -11.69 12.34 -3.53
N ASN A 99 -11.73 13.54 -4.11
CA ASN A 99 -10.53 14.33 -4.31
C ASN A 99 -9.98 14.65 -2.91
N LEU A 100 -8.85 14.04 -2.54
CA LEU A 100 -8.14 14.25 -1.27
C LEU A 100 -7.56 15.68 -1.22
N THR A 101 -8.44 16.66 -1.13
CA THR A 101 -8.09 18.04 -0.76
C THR A 101 -7.96 18.05 0.76
N VAL A 102 -7.03 18.83 1.31
CA VAL A 102 -6.89 19.02 2.76
C VAL A 102 -8.21 19.38 3.45
N LYS A 103 -9.18 19.95 2.72
CA LYS A 103 -10.55 20.22 3.18
C LYS A 103 -11.46 18.99 3.34
N ASN A 104 -11.23 17.92 2.58
CA ASN A 104 -11.98 16.65 2.67
C ASN A 104 -11.44 15.70 3.74
N ILE A 105 -10.32 16.05 4.40
CA ILE A 105 -9.78 15.36 5.58
C ILE A 105 -10.78 15.36 6.76
N VAL A 106 -11.76 16.28 6.73
CA VAL A 106 -12.73 16.47 7.83
C VAL A 106 -14.07 15.78 7.59
N THR A 107 -14.37 15.30 6.38
CA THR A 107 -15.61 14.55 6.12
C THR A 107 -15.39 13.07 6.45
N VAL A 108 -15.04 12.81 7.71
CA VAL A 108 -15.01 11.46 8.27
C VAL A 108 -16.45 10.94 8.20
N SER A 109 -16.70 9.93 7.37
CA SER A 109 -18.04 9.32 7.23
C SER A 109 -18.54 8.86 8.60
N ALA A 110 -19.86 8.80 8.80
CA ALA A 110 -20.45 8.25 10.04
C ALA A 110 -19.93 6.83 10.32
N GLY A 111 -19.63 6.06 9.28
CA GLY A 111 -19.00 4.75 9.36
C GLY A 111 -17.62 4.78 10.01
N VAL A 112 -16.72 5.68 9.59
CA VAL A 112 -15.39 5.81 10.22
C VAL A 112 -15.50 6.25 11.68
N ILE A 113 -16.43 7.14 12.02
CA ILE A 113 -16.66 7.54 13.42
C ILE A 113 -17.08 6.32 14.25
N ASN A 114 -18.03 5.52 13.75
CA ASN A 114 -18.48 4.30 14.40
C ASN A 114 -17.31 3.30 14.60
N ARG A 115 -16.50 3.06 13.56
CA ARG A 115 -15.32 2.17 13.66
C ARG A 115 -14.31 2.65 14.70
N LYS A 116 -14.03 3.96 14.73
CA LYS A 116 -13.15 4.54 15.76
C LYS A 116 -13.71 4.32 17.16
N PHE A 117 -15.03 4.44 17.33
CA PHE A 117 -15.68 4.17 18.61
C PHE A 117 -15.52 2.70 19.04
N TRP A 118 -15.82 1.74 18.15
CA TRP A 118 -15.67 0.31 18.45
C TRP A 118 -14.20 -0.11 18.67
N SER A 119 -13.26 0.53 17.98
CA SER A 119 -11.82 0.41 18.25
C SER A 119 -11.45 0.87 19.66
N LEU A 120 -11.97 2.01 20.13
CA LEU A 120 -11.62 2.56 21.44
C LEU A 120 -12.09 1.67 22.59
N ILE A 121 -13.19 0.94 22.41
CA ILE A 121 -13.72 0.01 23.41
C ILE A 121 -13.22 -1.43 23.21
N GLY A 122 -12.27 -1.65 22.30
CA GLY A 122 -11.55 -2.92 22.12
C GLY A 122 -12.36 -4.04 21.47
N GLN A 123 -13.48 -3.74 20.81
CA GLN A 123 -14.30 -4.74 20.14
C GLN A 123 -13.94 -4.94 18.67
N GLU A 124 -13.28 -3.96 18.06
CA GLU A 124 -12.82 -4.02 16.66
C GLU A 124 -11.33 -3.63 16.55
N PRO A 125 -10.66 -4.00 15.45
CA PRO A 125 -9.34 -3.49 15.12
C PRO A 125 -9.28 -1.95 15.13
N SER A 126 -8.09 -1.38 15.31
CA SER A 126 -7.90 0.06 15.30
C SER A 126 -7.95 0.65 13.91
N TYR A 127 -8.94 1.51 13.65
CA TYR A 127 -9.06 2.24 12.38
C TYR A 127 -8.30 3.57 12.42
N ILE A 128 -7.23 3.66 11.63
CA ILE A 128 -6.32 4.80 11.58
C ILE A 128 -6.30 5.39 10.17
N PHE A 129 -6.88 6.58 10.02
CA PHE A 129 -6.68 7.38 8.82
C PHE A 129 -5.40 8.21 8.97
N HIS A 130 -4.37 7.90 8.19
CA HIS A 130 -3.08 8.59 8.28
C HIS A 130 -3.03 9.76 7.30
N ALA A 131 -3.30 10.97 7.81
CA ALA A 131 -3.07 12.20 7.05
C ALA A 131 -1.55 12.46 6.96
N LEU A 132 -1.04 12.56 5.73
CA LEU A 132 0.39 12.77 5.44
C LEU A 132 0.98 13.92 6.28
N LYS A 133 1.86 13.60 7.22
CA LYS A 133 2.72 14.58 7.90
C LYS A 133 4.12 14.47 7.31
N GLN A 134 4.51 15.45 6.51
CA GLN A 134 5.82 15.49 5.88
C GLN A 134 6.89 15.86 6.93
N ASP A 135 7.91 15.01 7.09
CA ASP A 135 9.08 15.28 7.91
C ASP A 135 10.33 14.86 7.13
N TYR A 136 11.24 15.81 6.88
CA TYR A 136 12.47 15.58 6.13
C TYR A 136 13.38 14.57 6.83
N ARG A 137 13.31 14.46 8.16
CA ARG A 137 14.14 13.53 8.94
C ARG A 137 13.80 12.08 8.62
N HIS A 138 12.52 11.78 8.39
CA HIS A 138 12.10 10.45 7.97
C HIS A 138 12.58 10.12 6.55
N LEU A 139 12.59 11.11 5.64
CA LEU A 139 13.11 10.89 4.28
C LEU A 139 14.62 10.62 4.28
N ASP A 140 15.37 11.32 5.13
CA ASP A 140 16.80 11.10 5.26
C ASP A 140 17.13 9.73 5.88
N ASP A 141 16.40 9.35 6.92
CA ASP A 141 16.47 8.02 7.53
C ASP A 141 16.15 6.91 6.51
N MET A 142 15.09 7.10 5.71
CA MET A 142 14.75 6.18 4.62
C MET A 142 15.87 6.01 3.60
N ARG A 143 16.47 7.13 3.18
CA ARG A 143 17.59 7.13 2.24
C ARG A 143 18.77 6.34 2.82
N MET A 144 19.25 6.75 4.00
CA MET A 144 20.48 6.25 4.59
C MET A 144 20.37 4.80 5.05
N ASN A 145 19.29 4.43 5.75
CA ASN A 145 19.19 3.13 6.41
C ASN A 145 18.58 2.02 5.54
N TYR A 146 17.98 2.37 4.40
CA TYR A 146 17.27 1.39 3.56
C TYR A 146 17.63 1.46 2.08
N ILE A 147 17.60 2.64 1.45
CA ILE A 147 17.85 2.76 0.00
C ILE A 147 19.33 2.59 -0.31
N GLU A 148 20.21 3.37 0.33
CA GLU A 148 21.67 3.32 0.10
C GLU A 148 22.27 1.96 0.53
N MET A 149 21.66 1.30 1.52
CA MET A 149 22.04 -0.05 1.95
C MET A 149 21.50 -1.17 1.05
N GLY A 150 20.74 -0.85 -0.01
CA GLY A 150 20.15 -1.84 -0.92
C GLY A 150 18.98 -2.65 -0.35
N LYS A 151 18.51 -2.34 0.87
CA LYS A 151 17.35 -2.99 1.52
C LYS A 151 16.00 -2.54 0.95
N MET A 152 15.98 -1.47 0.15
CA MET A 152 14.78 -0.98 -0.52
C MET A 152 15.12 -0.54 -1.93
N LYS A 153 14.33 -1.02 -2.90
CA LYS A 153 14.42 -0.62 -4.31
C LYS A 153 13.24 0.27 -4.67
N SER A 154 13.50 1.33 -5.41
CA SER A 154 12.47 2.15 -6.05
C SER A 154 12.30 1.70 -7.49
N ILE A 155 11.06 1.43 -7.91
CA ILE A 155 10.75 1.10 -9.30
C ILE A 155 10.23 2.36 -9.98
N ILE A 156 10.95 2.80 -11.01
CA ILE A 156 10.51 3.87 -11.90
C ILE A 156 9.77 3.22 -13.06
N ASP A 157 8.53 3.67 -13.25
CA ASP A 157 7.65 3.21 -14.33
C ASP A 157 8.08 3.82 -15.67
N ARG A 158 8.20 5.15 -15.69
CA ARG A 158 8.68 5.92 -16.84
C ARG A 158 9.19 7.28 -16.39
N VAL A 159 10.22 7.75 -17.09
CA VAL A 159 10.72 9.13 -17.01
C VAL A 159 10.16 9.92 -18.19
N TYR A 160 9.61 11.09 -17.91
CA TYR A 160 9.02 12.02 -18.86
C TYR A 160 9.79 13.34 -18.81
N ASN A 161 10.12 13.91 -19.95
CA ASN A 161 10.69 15.23 -20.07
C ASN A 161 9.64 16.29 -19.73
N PHE A 162 9.90 17.04 -18.66
CA PHE A 162 8.99 18.06 -18.18
C PHE A 162 8.75 19.19 -19.20
N TYR A 163 9.73 19.46 -20.07
CA TYR A 163 9.65 20.58 -21.02
C TYR A 163 8.91 20.23 -22.31
N LYS A 164 8.49 18.98 -22.49
CA LYS A 164 7.70 18.52 -23.65
C LYS A 164 6.25 18.32 -23.23
N LEU A 165 5.36 19.13 -23.80
CA LEU A 165 3.93 19.07 -23.47
C LEU A 165 3.32 17.71 -23.82
N GLU A 166 3.73 17.10 -24.93
CA GLU A 166 3.28 15.75 -25.31
C GLU A 166 3.66 14.69 -24.27
N GLU A 167 4.83 14.80 -23.64
CA GLU A 167 5.29 13.87 -22.62
C GLU A 167 4.53 14.09 -21.29
N LEU A 168 4.22 15.33 -20.93
CA LEU A 168 3.37 15.63 -19.77
C LEU A 168 1.94 15.13 -19.93
N HIS A 169 1.34 15.29 -21.13
CA HIS A 169 0.03 14.72 -21.42
C HIS A 169 0.07 13.19 -21.34
N ALA A 170 1.09 12.56 -21.90
CA ALA A 170 1.27 11.11 -21.80
C ALA A 170 1.45 10.62 -20.35
N MET A 171 2.12 11.39 -19.49
CA MET A 171 2.24 11.10 -18.06
C MET A 171 0.87 11.21 -17.36
N TYR A 172 0.09 12.24 -17.68
CA TYR A 172 -1.24 12.43 -17.12
C TYR A 172 -2.21 11.30 -17.53
N ASP A 173 -2.22 10.92 -18.80
CA ASP A 173 -3.06 9.83 -19.31
C ASP A 173 -2.68 8.49 -18.67
N ARG A 174 -1.37 8.23 -18.49
CA ARG A 174 -0.89 7.04 -17.79
C ARG A 174 -1.28 7.02 -16.31
N SER A 175 -1.27 8.18 -15.64
CA SER A 175 -1.78 8.31 -14.27
C SER A 175 -3.27 7.97 -14.22
N LYS A 176 -4.07 8.53 -15.12
CA LYS A 176 -5.51 8.29 -15.19
C LYS A 176 -5.88 6.86 -15.53
N SER A 177 -5.06 6.18 -16.31
CA SER A 177 -5.35 4.80 -16.72
C SER A 177 -5.29 3.81 -15.55
N ARG A 178 -4.72 4.19 -14.39
CA ARG A 178 -4.49 3.29 -13.23
C ARG A 178 -3.67 2.05 -13.60
N ARG A 179 -2.77 2.20 -14.59
CA ARG A 179 -1.88 1.12 -15.10
C ARG A 179 -0.40 1.45 -14.94
N ALA A 180 -0.06 2.53 -14.21
CA ALA A 180 1.32 2.81 -13.87
C ALA A 180 1.89 1.69 -12.98
N GLN A 181 3.11 1.25 -13.29
CA GLN A 181 3.80 0.17 -12.58
C GLN A 181 5.07 0.72 -11.90
N GLY A 182 4.87 1.33 -10.73
CA GLY A 182 5.91 2.07 -10.02
C GLY A 182 5.70 3.58 -10.13
N LYS A 183 6.75 4.34 -9.82
CA LYS A 183 6.71 5.81 -9.80
C LYS A 183 6.97 6.38 -11.19
N MET A 184 6.09 7.26 -11.67
CA MET A 184 6.38 8.11 -12.82
C MET A 184 7.18 9.33 -12.38
N VAL A 185 8.17 9.73 -13.17
CA VAL A 185 9.07 10.85 -12.88
C VAL A 185 9.00 11.86 -14.01
N ALA A 186 8.85 13.14 -13.66
CA ALA A 186 9.03 14.25 -14.58
C ALA A 186 10.46 14.80 -14.40
N GLN A 187 11.30 14.64 -15.42
CA GLN A 187 12.67 15.10 -15.44
C GLN A 187 12.73 16.58 -15.85
N ILE A 188 13.26 17.40 -14.95
CA ILE A 188 13.41 18.86 -15.10
C ILE A 188 14.86 19.28 -15.40
N VAL A 189 15.83 18.36 -15.30
CA VAL A 189 17.23 18.61 -15.69
C VAL A 189 17.58 17.57 -16.74
N GLN A 190 18.01 18.04 -17.91
CA GLN A 190 18.54 17.15 -18.95
C GLN A 190 19.99 16.82 -18.60
N ASP A 191 20.33 15.54 -18.60
CA ASP A 191 21.72 15.07 -18.45
C ASP A 191 22.59 15.51 -19.64
#